data_AF-A0A6L8VHR6-F1
#
_entry.id   AF-A0A6L8VHR6-F1
#
_cell.length_a   1.000
_cell.length_b   1.000
_cell.length_c   1.000
_cell.angle_alpha   90.00
_cell.angle_beta   90.00
_cell.angle_gamma   90.00
#
_symmetry.space_group_name_H-M   'P 1'
#
loop_
_entity.id
_entity.type
_entity.pdbx_description
1 polymer ?
#
loop_
_entity_poly.entity_id
_entity_poly.type
_entity_poly.pdbx_seq_one_letter_code
_entity_poly.pdbx_strand_id
1 'polypeptide(L)'
;MLPGTDASGSAVGMPQLVFETFPNQIFWLLVTLVVIYLVLSRIALPRIGGVLAERAGTISNDLATAEELKLKAKAAEATYTRALADAKTEAGKIVAAAKAEIQADLDVATAHADAEIAAKTAESEGRIGEIRAGALEAVNTVARDTAAEIVATFGGRADAGAIDAAVAERIKG
;
A
#
# COMPACT_ATOMS: atom_id res chain seq x y z
N MET A 1 -25.87 78.51 77.91
CA MET A 1 -25.95 77.06 77.62
C MET A 1 -25.11 76.81 76.39
N LEU A 2 -23.83 76.47 76.58
CA LEU A 2 -22.93 76.10 75.50
C LEU A 2 -22.70 74.58 75.58
N PRO A 3 -22.85 73.84 74.48
CA PRO A 3 -22.63 72.39 74.47
C PRO A 3 -21.14 72.09 74.57
N GLY A 4 -20.73 71.30 75.58
CA GLY A 4 -19.38 70.72 75.63
C GLY A 4 -18.55 71.00 76.90
N THR A 5 -19.13 70.95 78.11
CA THR A 5 -18.35 70.88 79.36
C THR A 5 -18.95 69.85 80.29
N ASP A 6 -18.11 69.04 80.93
CA ASP A 6 -18.51 68.18 82.06
C ASP A 6 -18.20 68.87 83.40
N ALA A 7 -18.62 68.23 84.51
CA ALA A 7 -18.69 68.82 85.85
C ALA A 7 -17.33 69.25 86.47
N SER A 8 -16.22 69.14 85.73
CA SER A 8 -14.86 69.47 86.20
C SER A 8 -14.14 70.57 85.41
N GLY A 9 -14.82 71.24 84.47
CA GLY A 9 -14.36 72.53 83.92
C GLY A 9 -13.13 72.47 83.02
N SER A 10 -12.79 71.31 82.45
CA SER A 10 -11.76 71.20 81.40
C SER A 10 -12.39 71.12 80.02
N ALA A 11 -11.74 71.72 79.01
CA ALA A 11 -12.23 71.73 77.63
C ALA A 11 -12.49 70.29 77.17
N VAL A 12 -13.72 70.00 76.71
CA VAL A 12 -14.04 68.73 76.04
C VAL A 12 -13.24 68.72 74.73
N GLY A 13 -11.99 68.24 74.81
CA GLY A 13 -11.24 67.81 73.65
C GLY A 13 -12.15 66.83 72.89
N MET A 14 -12.23 66.99 71.56
CA MET A 14 -13.13 66.19 70.73
C MET A 14 -13.13 64.74 71.22
N PRO A 15 -14.28 64.13 71.57
CA PRO A 15 -14.35 62.84 72.26
C PRO A 15 -13.51 61.72 71.61
N GLN A 16 -13.21 61.85 70.33
CA GLN A 16 -12.31 61.00 69.54
C GLN A 16 -10.80 61.11 69.87
N LEU A 17 -10.33 62.06 70.66
CA LEU A 17 -8.90 62.28 71.00
C LEU A 17 -8.57 62.01 72.47
N VAL A 18 -9.47 61.35 73.21
CA VAL A 18 -9.24 60.97 74.61
C VAL A 18 -8.36 59.72 74.68
N PHE A 19 -7.06 59.93 74.89
CA PHE A 19 -6.01 58.88 74.88
C PHE A 19 -6.17 57.78 75.94
N GLU A 20 -6.99 57.97 76.97
CA GLU A 20 -7.25 56.95 78.00
C GLU A 20 -7.91 55.67 77.43
N THR A 21 -8.65 55.76 76.32
CA THR A 21 -9.32 54.60 75.70
C THR A 21 -8.46 53.85 74.68
N PHE A 22 -7.35 54.45 74.24
CA PHE A 22 -6.49 53.93 73.17
C PHE A 22 -5.84 52.58 73.53
N PRO A 23 -5.33 52.35 74.76
CA PRO A 23 -4.73 51.05 75.11
C PRO A 23 -5.68 49.85 74.94
N ASN A 24 -6.95 50.01 75.31
CA ASN A 24 -7.96 48.96 75.14
C ASN A 24 -8.29 48.72 73.66
N GLN A 25 -8.43 49.78 72.87
CA GLN A 25 -8.64 49.65 71.42
C GLN A 25 -7.44 48.99 70.73
N ILE A 26 -6.22 49.39 71.08
CA ILE A 26 -4.98 48.80 70.56
C ILE A 26 -4.86 47.33 70.95
N PHE A 27 -5.21 46.97 72.19
CA PHE A 27 -5.23 45.58 72.64
C PHE A 27 -6.16 44.72 71.77
N TRP A 28 -7.41 45.14 71.59
CA TRP A 28 -8.36 44.40 70.74
C TRP A 28 -7.98 44.41 69.26
N LEU A 29 -7.37 45.48 68.76
CA LEU A 29 -6.81 45.54 67.42
C LEU A 29 -5.73 44.47 67.24
N LEU A 30 -4.79 44.36 68.18
CA LEU A 30 -3.75 43.32 68.14
C LEU A 30 -4.34 41.92 68.25
N VAL A 31 -5.31 41.69 69.14
CA VAL A 31 -5.98 40.39 69.29
C VAL A 31 -6.68 40.00 67.99
N THR A 32 -7.48 40.90 67.41
CA THR A 32 -8.19 40.62 66.15
C THR A 32 -7.23 40.44 64.97
N LEU A 33 -6.15 41.22 64.90
CA LEU A 33 -5.10 41.06 63.89
C LEU A 33 -4.44 39.67 63.98
N VAL A 34 -4.09 39.23 65.20
CA VAL A 34 -3.52 37.90 65.43
C VAL A 34 -4.51 36.80 65.04
N VAL A 35 -5.78 36.93 65.41
CA VAL A 35 -6.82 35.97 65.02
C VAL A 35 -6.96 35.88 63.49
N ILE A 36 -7.03 37.02 62.79
CA ILE A 36 -7.09 37.06 61.32
C ILE A 36 -5.83 36.43 60.71
N TYR A 37 -4.64 36.76 61.24
CA TYR A 37 -3.38 36.18 60.79
C TYR A 37 -3.37 34.65 60.92
N LEU A 38 -3.85 34.12 62.04
CA LEU A 38 -3.95 32.67 62.26
C LEU A 38 -4.95 32.01 61.29
N VAL A 39 -6.11 32.65 61.07
CA VAL A 39 -7.11 32.15 60.11
C VAL A 39 -6.55 32.14 58.68
N LEU A 40 -5.90 33.22 58.25
CA LEU A 40 -5.31 33.29 56.91
C LEU A 40 -4.18 32.28 56.74
N SER A 41 -3.26 32.20 57.71
CA SER A 41 -2.10 31.31 57.64
C SER A 41 -2.46 29.83 57.75
N ARG A 42 -3.43 29.45 58.57
CA ARG A 42 -3.80 28.04 58.79
C ARG A 42 -4.98 27.53 58.00
N ILE A 43 -5.81 28.41 57.42
CA ILE A 43 -7.03 27.98 56.73
C ILE A 43 -7.05 28.52 55.30
N ALA A 44 -6.97 29.83 55.09
CA ALA A 44 -7.17 30.42 53.76
C ALA A 44 -6.02 30.08 52.79
N LEU A 45 -4.78 30.34 53.18
CA LEU A 45 -3.60 30.05 52.35
C LEU A 45 -3.44 28.56 52.01
N PRO A 46 -3.54 27.60 52.98
CA PRO A 46 -3.40 26.18 52.63
C PRO A 46 -4.53 25.68 51.72
N ARG A 47 -5.76 26.20 51.85
CA ARG A 47 -6.83 25.84 50.90
C ARG A 47 -6.56 26.31 49.48
N ILE A 48 -6.09 27.54 49.30
CA ILE A 48 -5.73 28.07 47.98
C ILE A 48 -4.53 27.29 47.41
N GLY A 49 -3.53 27.00 48.23
CA GLY A 49 -2.38 26.19 47.85
C GLY A 49 -2.78 24.78 47.39
N GLY A 50 -3.74 24.15 48.07
CA GLY A 50 -4.28 22.84 47.67
C GLY A 50 -4.92 22.84 46.28
N VAL A 51 -5.79 23.82 45.98
CA VAL A 51 -6.41 23.95 44.64
C VAL A 51 -5.38 24.20 43.54
N LEU A 52 -4.36 25.02 43.84
CA LEU A 52 -3.31 25.33 42.87
C LEU A 52 -2.43 24.10 42.60
N ALA A 53 -2.10 23.33 43.64
CA ALA A 53 -1.36 22.08 43.53
C ALA A 53 -2.15 21.01 42.77
N GLU A 54 -3.46 20.89 43.02
CA GLU A 54 -4.34 19.98 42.29
C GLU A 54 -4.35 20.31 40.79
N ARG A 55 -4.56 21.59 40.43
CA ARG A 55 -4.52 22.03 39.02
C ARG A 55 -3.17 21.79 38.37
N ALA A 56 -2.08 22.12 39.05
CA ALA A 56 -0.74 21.87 38.54
C ALA A 56 -0.48 20.36 38.33
N GLY A 57 -0.95 19.53 39.26
CA GLY A 57 -0.88 18.07 39.17
C GLY A 57 -1.65 17.52 37.97
N THR A 58 -2.91 17.95 37.79
CA THR A 58 -3.72 17.54 36.64
C THR A 58 -3.09 17.97 35.32
N ILE A 59 -2.65 19.22 35.20
CA ILE A 59 -1.98 19.70 33.97
C ILE A 59 -0.71 18.89 33.67
N SER A 60 0.10 18.62 34.69
CA SER A 60 1.31 17.81 34.52
C SER A 60 1.00 16.38 34.08
N ASN A 61 -0.04 15.77 34.66
CA ASN A 61 -0.48 14.43 34.30
C ASN A 61 -1.03 14.37 32.87
N ASP A 62 -1.85 15.35 32.49
CA ASP A 62 -2.42 15.45 31.15
C ASP A 62 -1.32 15.68 30.10
N LEU A 63 -0.33 16.51 30.42
CA LEU A 63 0.83 16.72 29.55
C LEU A 63 1.65 15.44 29.37
N ALA A 64 1.96 14.73 30.46
CA ALA A 64 2.68 13.46 30.39
C ALA A 64 1.91 12.42 29.55
N THR A 65 0.60 12.33 29.75
CA THR A 65 -0.27 11.43 28.98
C THR A 65 -0.30 11.81 27.50
N ALA A 66 -0.38 13.11 27.18
CA ALA A 66 -0.36 13.60 25.81
C ALA A 66 0.98 13.31 25.11
N GLU A 67 2.10 13.47 25.81
CA GLU A 67 3.43 13.13 25.30
C GLU A 67 3.56 11.63 25.05
N GLU A 68 3.11 10.78 25.97
CA GLU A 68 3.10 9.33 25.80
C GLU A 68 2.26 8.91 24.60
N LEU A 69 1.05 9.45 24.45
CA LEU A 69 0.17 9.18 23.31
C LEU A 69 0.81 9.66 22.00
N LYS A 70 1.47 10.81 21.99
CA LYS A 70 2.21 11.31 20.83
C LYS A 70 3.38 10.40 20.45
N LEU A 71 4.12 9.87 21.43
CA LEU A 71 5.19 8.91 21.18
C LEU A 71 4.65 7.59 20.63
N LYS A 72 3.56 7.06 21.21
CA LYS A 72 2.89 5.85 20.71
C LYS A 72 2.37 6.03 19.29
N ALA A 73 1.75 7.17 18.99
CA ALA A 73 1.27 7.49 17.65
C ALA A 73 2.41 7.52 16.62
N LYS A 74 3.52 8.19 16.94
CA LYS A 74 4.72 8.22 16.07
C LYS A 74 5.33 6.83 15.87
N ALA A 75 5.40 6.01 16.92
CA ALA A 75 5.91 4.64 16.82
C ALA A 75 4.99 3.75 15.95
N ALA A 76 3.67 3.90 16.09
CA ALA A 76 2.70 3.21 15.26
C ALA A 76 2.79 3.64 13.79
N GLU A 77 2.93 4.94 13.53
CA GLU A 77 3.13 5.49 12.18
C GLU A 77 4.41 4.95 11.53
N ALA A 78 5.52 4.93 12.27
CA ALA A 78 6.79 4.37 11.79
C ALA A 78 6.68 2.86 11.48
N THR A 79 5.96 2.11 12.31
CA THR A 79 5.72 0.68 12.09
C THR A 79 4.82 0.45 10.88
N TYR A 80 3.75 1.23 10.72
CA TYR A 80 2.84 1.15 9.59
C TYR A 80 3.52 1.51 8.27
N THR A 81 4.27 2.61 8.23
CA THR A 81 5.03 3.04 7.05
C THR A 81 6.08 2.01 6.64
N ARG A 82 6.78 1.40 7.60
CA ARG A 82 7.70 0.28 7.35
C ARG A 82 6.97 -0.93 6.78
N ALA A 83 5.88 -1.37 7.42
CA ALA A 83 5.09 -2.51 6.94
C ALA A 83 4.56 -2.28 5.52
N LEU A 84 4.13 -1.06 5.20
CA LEU A 84 3.69 -0.69 3.85
C LEU A 84 4.84 -0.75 2.83
N ALA A 85 6.03 -0.27 3.19
CA ALA A 85 7.20 -0.36 2.33
C ALA A 85 7.61 -1.82 2.08
N ASP A 86 7.68 -2.63 3.14
CA ASP A 86 8.01 -4.05 3.07
C ASP A 86 6.99 -4.81 2.20
N ALA A 87 5.69 -4.55 2.39
CA ALA A 87 4.63 -5.16 1.58
C ALA A 87 4.73 -4.78 0.10
N LYS A 88 5.07 -3.52 -0.23
CA LYS A 88 5.29 -3.10 -1.63
C LYS A 88 6.50 -3.79 -2.24
N THR A 89 7.59 -3.91 -1.50
CA THR A 89 8.78 -4.62 -1.95
C THR A 89 8.49 -6.09 -2.19
N GLU A 90 7.76 -6.75 -1.28
CA GLU A 90 7.42 -8.16 -1.42
C GLU A 90 6.46 -8.41 -2.60
N ALA A 91 5.45 -7.56 -2.77
CA ALA A 91 4.59 -7.59 -3.95
C ALA A 91 5.39 -7.43 -5.25
N GLY A 92 6.38 -6.53 -5.28
CA GLY A 92 7.28 -6.34 -6.41
C GLY A 92 8.09 -7.61 -6.72
N LYS A 93 8.61 -8.30 -5.70
CA LYS A 93 9.31 -9.58 -5.86
C LYS A 93 8.40 -10.67 -6.40
N ILE A 94 7.18 -10.79 -5.87
CA ILE A 94 6.19 -11.79 -6.32
C ILE A 94 5.87 -11.57 -7.80
N VAL A 95 5.62 -10.32 -8.21
CA VAL A 95 5.35 -10.00 -9.62
C VAL A 95 6.55 -10.30 -10.50
N ALA A 96 7.77 -10.01 -10.06
CA ALA A 96 8.98 -10.32 -10.82
C ALA A 96 9.19 -11.83 -10.96
N ALA A 97 9.01 -12.59 -9.87
CA ALA A 97 9.13 -14.05 -9.88
C ALA A 97 8.07 -14.69 -10.79
N ALA A 98 6.81 -14.28 -10.67
CA ALA A 98 5.73 -14.79 -11.52
C ALA A 98 5.97 -14.48 -13.00
N LYS A 99 6.48 -13.29 -13.34
CA LYS A 99 6.84 -12.96 -14.72
C LYS A 99 7.98 -13.84 -15.25
N ALA A 100 8.99 -14.13 -14.43
CA ALA A 100 10.10 -14.99 -14.81
C ALA A 100 9.63 -16.43 -15.04
N GLU A 101 8.77 -16.95 -14.17
CA GLU A 101 8.15 -18.28 -14.31
C GLU A 101 7.28 -18.38 -15.57
N ILE A 102 6.38 -17.41 -15.79
CA ILE A 102 5.55 -17.35 -17.00
C ILE A 102 6.41 -17.30 -18.26
N GLN A 103 7.51 -16.54 -18.27
CA GLN A 103 8.38 -16.47 -19.44
C GLN A 103 9.06 -17.81 -19.71
N ALA A 104 9.55 -18.49 -18.66
CA ALA A 104 10.16 -19.81 -18.81
C ALA A 104 9.16 -20.85 -19.34
N ASP A 105 7.93 -20.85 -18.82
CA ASP A 105 6.87 -21.74 -19.31
C ASP A 105 6.49 -21.44 -20.76
N LEU A 106 6.44 -20.14 -21.12
CA LEU A 106 6.16 -19.71 -22.49
C LEU A 106 7.26 -20.18 -23.45
N ASP A 107 8.53 -20.08 -23.06
CA ASP A 107 9.66 -20.51 -23.87
C ASP A 107 9.62 -22.04 -24.10
N VAL A 108 9.29 -22.82 -23.06
CA VAL A 108 9.12 -24.27 -23.17
C VAL A 108 7.94 -24.63 -24.08
N ALA A 109 6.79 -23.98 -23.89
CA ALA A 109 5.60 -24.23 -24.71
C ALA A 109 5.82 -23.86 -26.17
N THR A 110 6.53 -22.75 -26.43
CA THR A 110 6.88 -22.30 -27.77
C THR A 110 7.83 -23.29 -28.44
N ALA A 111 8.88 -23.74 -27.75
CA ALA A 111 9.81 -24.74 -28.28
C ALA A 111 9.13 -26.08 -28.60
N HIS A 112 8.17 -26.50 -27.76
CA HIS A 112 7.37 -27.70 -28.04
C HIS A 112 6.48 -27.52 -29.28
N ALA A 113 5.77 -26.39 -29.37
CA ALA A 113 4.93 -26.07 -30.52
C ALA A 113 5.74 -26.01 -31.83
N ASP A 114 6.92 -25.38 -31.80
CA ASP A 114 7.82 -25.32 -32.96
C ASP A 114 8.29 -26.71 -33.40
N ALA A 115 8.61 -27.59 -32.45
CA ALA A 115 8.98 -28.97 -32.73
C ALA A 115 7.83 -29.78 -33.37
N GLU A 116 6.61 -29.64 -32.85
CA GLU A 116 5.43 -30.30 -33.43
C GLU A 116 5.11 -29.77 -34.84
N ILE A 117 5.19 -28.44 -35.03
CA ILE A 117 5.00 -27.82 -36.35
C ILE A 117 6.05 -28.33 -37.34
N ALA A 118 7.32 -28.41 -36.94
CA ALA A 118 8.39 -28.92 -37.78
C ALA A 118 8.16 -30.39 -38.17
N ALA A 119 7.79 -31.24 -37.21
CA ALA A 119 7.49 -32.65 -37.45
C ALA A 119 6.32 -32.82 -38.43
N LYS A 120 5.23 -32.07 -38.23
CA LYS A 120 4.05 -32.12 -39.10
C LYS A 120 4.31 -31.57 -40.49
N THR A 121 5.17 -30.57 -40.60
CA THR A 121 5.64 -30.02 -41.87
C THR A 121 6.42 -31.08 -42.64
N ALA A 122 7.39 -31.74 -42.00
CA ALA A 122 8.16 -32.82 -42.61
C ALA A 122 7.28 -34.01 -43.05
N GLU A 123 6.30 -34.42 -42.23
CA GLU A 123 5.32 -35.45 -42.61
C GLU A 123 4.53 -35.04 -43.86
N SER A 124 4.04 -33.80 -43.89
CA SER A 124 3.25 -33.27 -45.00
C SER A 124 4.09 -33.18 -46.28
N GLU A 125 5.34 -32.75 -46.19
CA GLU A 125 6.28 -32.72 -47.31
C GLU A 125 6.55 -34.14 -47.86
N GLY A 126 6.74 -35.13 -46.98
CA GLY A 126 6.88 -36.54 -47.37
C GLY A 126 5.66 -37.04 -48.13
N ARG A 127 4.46 -36.82 -47.60
CA ARG A 127 3.19 -37.19 -48.26
C ARG A 127 2.98 -36.50 -49.60
N ILE A 128 3.32 -35.21 -49.70
CA ILE A 128 3.28 -34.49 -50.97
C ILE A 128 4.27 -35.10 -51.97
N GLY A 129 5.46 -35.50 -51.51
CA GLY A 129 6.45 -36.20 -52.33
C GLY A 129 5.92 -37.52 -52.90
N GLU A 130 5.30 -38.34 -52.05
CA GLU A 130 4.68 -39.61 -52.45
C GLU A 130 3.54 -39.39 -53.46
N ILE A 131 2.65 -38.43 -53.20
CA ILE A 131 1.56 -38.08 -54.12
C ILE A 131 2.11 -37.62 -55.47
N ARG A 132 3.18 -36.80 -55.48
CA ARG A 132 3.83 -36.36 -56.73
C ARG A 132 4.44 -37.53 -57.49
N ALA A 133 5.12 -38.44 -56.81
CA ALA A 133 5.71 -39.62 -57.44
C ALA A 133 4.63 -40.53 -58.05
N GLY A 134 3.57 -40.82 -57.29
CA GLY A 134 2.44 -41.61 -57.78
C GLY A 134 1.68 -40.94 -58.93
N ALA A 135 1.52 -39.60 -58.89
CA ALA A 135 0.92 -38.85 -59.99
C ALA A 135 1.75 -38.95 -61.27
N LEU A 136 3.07 -38.87 -61.18
CA LEU A 136 3.97 -39.04 -62.34
C LEU A 136 3.86 -40.46 -62.93
N GLU A 137 3.78 -41.49 -62.09
CA GLU A 137 3.59 -42.87 -62.54
C GLU A 137 2.22 -43.08 -63.22
N ALA A 138 1.15 -42.52 -62.63
CA ALA A 138 -0.18 -42.55 -63.22
C ALA A 138 -0.21 -41.84 -64.58
N VAL A 139 0.44 -40.68 -64.71
CA VAL A 139 0.57 -39.96 -65.99
C VAL A 139 1.31 -40.80 -67.03
N ASN A 140 2.41 -41.46 -66.66
CA ASN A 140 3.12 -42.37 -67.57
C ASN A 140 2.23 -43.49 -68.07
N THR A 141 1.46 -44.11 -67.18
CA THR A 141 0.54 -45.21 -67.52
C THR A 141 -0.56 -44.73 -68.48
N VAL A 142 -1.24 -43.62 -68.12
CA VAL A 142 -2.30 -43.03 -68.96
C VAL A 142 -1.75 -42.61 -70.34
N ALA A 143 -0.53 -42.06 -70.40
CA ALA A 143 0.08 -41.67 -71.66
C ALA A 143 0.36 -42.87 -72.58
N ARG A 144 0.85 -43.99 -72.03
CA ARG A 144 1.08 -45.23 -72.78
C ARG A 144 -0.23 -45.85 -73.26
N ASP A 145 -1.21 -45.96 -72.38
CA ASP A 145 -2.53 -46.53 -72.71
C ASP A 145 -3.23 -45.70 -73.79
N THR A 146 -3.20 -44.37 -73.66
CA THR A 146 -3.78 -43.45 -74.65
C THR A 146 -3.04 -43.55 -75.99
N ALA A 147 -1.71 -43.61 -75.99
CA ALA A 147 -0.92 -43.76 -77.22
C ALA A 147 -1.20 -45.09 -77.93
N ALA A 148 -1.33 -46.20 -77.18
CA ALA A 148 -1.67 -47.50 -77.73
C ALA A 148 -3.06 -47.50 -78.38
N GLU A 149 -4.05 -46.91 -77.71
CA GLU A 149 -5.42 -46.81 -78.23
C GLU A 149 -5.47 -45.95 -79.51
N ILE A 150 -4.74 -44.83 -79.55
CA ILE A 150 -4.62 -43.99 -80.75
C ILE A 150 -4.01 -44.80 -81.91
N VAL A 151 -2.89 -45.50 -81.70
CA VAL A 151 -2.24 -46.30 -82.75
C VAL A 151 -3.17 -47.40 -83.28
N ALA A 152 -3.91 -48.06 -82.38
CA ALA A 152 -4.90 -49.07 -82.76
C ALA A 152 -6.07 -48.47 -83.58
N THR A 153 -6.58 -47.31 -83.18
CA THR A 153 -7.67 -46.60 -83.87
C THR A 153 -7.29 -46.21 -85.32
N PHE A 154 -6.04 -45.81 -85.54
CA PHE A 154 -5.52 -45.46 -86.87
C PHE A 154 -5.09 -46.67 -87.73
N GLY A 155 -5.37 -47.91 -87.28
CA GLY A 155 -5.11 -49.13 -88.03
C GLY A 155 -3.66 -49.64 -87.95
N GLY A 156 -2.85 -49.08 -87.05
CA GLY A 156 -1.50 -49.56 -86.76
C GLY A 156 -1.53 -50.73 -85.76
N ARG A 157 -0.49 -51.58 -85.79
CA ARG A 157 -0.28 -52.58 -84.74
C ARG A 157 0.43 -51.91 -83.57
N ALA A 158 -0.23 -51.82 -82.42
CA ALA A 158 0.38 -51.28 -81.20
C ALA A 158 1.54 -52.18 -80.75
N ASP A 159 2.76 -51.77 -81.05
CA ASP A 159 3.97 -52.39 -80.51
C ASP A 159 4.30 -51.73 -79.17
N ALA A 160 4.15 -52.50 -78.09
CA ALA A 160 4.32 -51.99 -76.72
C ALA A 160 5.74 -51.46 -76.47
N GLY A 161 6.77 -52.06 -77.09
CA GLY A 161 8.16 -51.64 -76.92
C GLY A 161 8.44 -50.30 -77.60
N ALA A 162 7.93 -50.09 -78.81
CA ALA A 162 8.07 -48.84 -79.54
C ALA A 162 7.31 -47.68 -78.89
N ILE A 163 6.10 -47.93 -78.37
CA ILE A 163 5.29 -46.94 -77.64
C ILE A 163 5.97 -46.55 -76.32
N ASP A 164 6.46 -47.51 -75.55
CA ASP A 164 7.17 -47.24 -74.31
C ASP A 164 8.43 -46.40 -74.53
N ALA A 165 9.20 -46.69 -75.58
CA ALA A 165 10.38 -45.92 -75.95
C ALA A 165 10.04 -44.47 -76.33
N ALA A 166 9.02 -44.28 -77.18
CA ALA A 166 8.60 -42.96 -77.65
C ALA A 166 8.00 -42.09 -76.52
N VAL A 167 7.20 -42.69 -75.63
CA VAL A 167 6.64 -41.99 -74.46
C VAL A 167 7.75 -41.63 -73.46
N ALA A 168 8.70 -42.54 -73.22
CA ALA A 168 9.82 -42.28 -72.32
C ALA A 168 10.76 -41.17 -72.84
N GLU A 169 10.97 -41.09 -74.15
CA GLU A 169 11.74 -40.01 -74.79
C GLU A 169 11.04 -38.65 -74.65
N ARG A 170 9.71 -38.62 -74.85
CA ARG A 170 8.91 -37.39 -74.74
C ARG A 170 8.69 -36.86 -73.33
N ILE A 171 8.77 -37.71 -72.32
CA ILE A 171 8.62 -37.30 -70.90
C ILE A 171 9.95 -36.83 -70.30
N LYS A 172 11.09 -37.18 -70.91
CA LYS A 172 12.43 -36.73 -70.50
C LYS A 172 12.90 -35.42 -71.16
N GLY A 173 12.22 -34.96 -72.21
CA GLY A 173 12.53 -33.72 -72.94
C GLY A 173 11.58 -32.58 -72.57
#